data_AF-A0A6I4V858-F1
#
_entry.id   AF-A0A6I4V858-F1
#
_cell.length_a   1.000
_cell.length_b   1.000
_cell.length_c   1.000
_cell.angle_alpha   90.00
_cell.angle_beta   90.00
_cell.angle_gamma   90.00
#
_symmetry.space_group_name_H-M   'P 1'
#
loop_
_entity.id
_entity.type
_entity.pdbx_description
1 polymer ?
#
loop_
_entity_poly.entity_id
_entity_poly.type
_entity_poly.pdbx_seq_one_letter_code
_entity_poly.pdbx_strand_id
1 'polypeptide(L)'
;MNNLSTMLKEIQGYLSPAIIDSAQRCSDRLLAALPDRQQLENNRVLLAYGGGKDSSYMVAYVRYIQGIIWQQRGATFRLRVSTNRHAAMNDSVMENINRVYQSLAMHDDPLAKCLVVDGLQIRPFARHLPMPEAVRQQNRNDVLMNGHRFCADACSTFCNACNLSMVNSFGVAADYDSGVDVIITGDSPQEQAAYVAWARHLSRLFDAPVADKSRGFSGFLQTLDGVAERYFSDIYGADQLTPAHRITHQLARDPLFFNIYQDTAYEAGAHWALLSEFMRFRFDELMFSFSESDCGNPTLMAHLRGLRAETLLQRNYAEGIREYVRFALGLMVKKDFPPQLVDEMAARYQDDAAIQQQRQRAATFAIEAFGLSEDQLICMIYSPFLAHGQQLSHWLTRQRIALDEAAIRDLLDQRSEDSALARVLRFDPHKAVIQVNNGVLNDTVTEVISGR
;
A
#
# COMPACT_ATOMS: atom_id res chain seq x y z
N MET A 1 5.54 4.25 34.21
CA MET A 1 5.12 2.94 34.77
C MET A 1 5.00 1.97 33.60
N ASN A 2 5.58 0.77 33.70
CA ASN A 2 5.52 -0.20 32.60
C ASN A 2 4.11 -0.81 32.54
N ASN A 3 3.30 -0.36 31.58
CA ASN A 3 1.92 -0.83 31.41
C ASN A 3 1.83 -2.22 30.74
N LEU A 4 2.96 -2.80 30.33
CA LEU A 4 3.04 -4.11 29.67
C LEU A 4 2.41 -5.23 30.49
N SER A 5 2.62 -5.25 31.81
CA SER A 5 2.05 -6.27 32.71
C SER A 5 0.53 -6.23 32.78
N THR A 6 -0.05 -5.03 32.77
CA THR A 6 -1.51 -4.84 32.81
C THR A 6 -2.11 -5.24 31.47
N MET A 7 -1.55 -4.73 30.37
CA MET A 7 -1.96 -5.07 29.02
C MET A 7 -1.91 -6.59 28.77
N LEU A 8 -0.86 -7.28 29.24
CA LEU A 8 -0.72 -8.73 29.09
C LEU A 8 -1.86 -9.50 29.79
N LYS A 9 -2.28 -9.07 30.98
CA LYS A 9 -3.40 -9.70 31.70
C LYS A 9 -4.73 -9.46 30.98
N GLU A 10 -4.93 -8.26 30.45
CA GLU A 10 -6.16 -7.89 29.77
C GLU A 10 -6.31 -8.63 28.44
N ILE A 11 -5.25 -8.64 27.60
CA ILE A 11 -5.29 -9.31 26.30
C ILE A 11 -5.54 -10.82 26.42
N GLN A 12 -5.02 -11.47 27.47
CA GLN A 12 -5.21 -12.91 27.71
C GLN A 12 -6.69 -13.33 27.77
N GLY A 13 -7.58 -12.46 28.27
CA GLY A 13 -9.02 -12.74 28.30
C GLY A 13 -9.65 -12.89 26.92
N TYR A 14 -8.97 -12.45 25.87
CA TYR A 14 -9.41 -12.48 24.47
C TYR A 14 -8.62 -13.48 23.60
N LEU A 15 -7.70 -14.24 24.19
CA LEU A 15 -6.90 -15.25 23.49
C LEU A 15 -7.42 -16.65 23.80
N SER A 16 -7.55 -17.50 22.79
CA SER A 16 -7.84 -18.91 22.99
C SER A 16 -6.63 -19.64 23.60
N PRO A 17 -6.83 -20.79 24.28
CA PRO A 17 -5.73 -21.60 24.79
C PRO A 17 -4.70 -21.96 23.71
N ALA A 18 -5.16 -22.29 22.50
CA ALA A 18 -4.28 -22.59 21.37
C ALA A 18 -3.38 -21.41 20.97
N ILE A 19 -3.92 -20.19 21.01
CA ILE A 19 -3.14 -18.97 20.73
C ILE A 19 -2.11 -18.74 21.83
N ILE A 20 -2.49 -18.90 23.10
CA ILE A 20 -1.57 -18.76 24.23
C ILE A 20 -0.41 -19.76 24.13
N ASP A 21 -0.71 -21.03 23.86
CA ASP A 21 0.30 -22.08 23.70
C ASP A 21 1.23 -21.81 22.51
N SER A 22 0.67 -21.34 21.38
CA SER A 22 1.47 -20.92 20.22
C SER A 22 2.41 -19.77 20.54
N ALA A 23 1.92 -18.77 21.29
CA ALA A 23 2.70 -17.60 21.65
C ALA A 23 3.86 -17.98 22.59
N GLN A 24 3.63 -18.95 23.48
CA GLN A 24 4.69 -19.47 24.34
C GLN A 24 5.81 -20.13 23.51
N ARG A 25 5.48 -21.05 22.61
CA ARG A 25 6.47 -21.69 21.72
C ARG A 25 7.20 -20.66 20.83
N CYS A 26 6.45 -19.72 20.27
CA CYS A 26 6.99 -18.66 19.44
C CYS A 26 7.95 -17.75 20.24
N SER A 27 7.62 -17.46 21.51
CA SER A 27 8.49 -16.69 22.40
C SER A 27 9.83 -17.39 22.67
N ASP A 28 9.83 -18.71 22.88
CA ASP A 28 11.04 -19.49 23.09
C ASP A 28 11.91 -19.54 21.84
N ARG A 29 11.29 -19.69 20.66
CA ARG A 29 11.98 -19.67 19.37
C ARG A 29 12.55 -18.29 19.04
N LEU A 30 11.81 -17.22 19.32
CA LEU A 30 12.28 -15.85 19.14
C LEU A 30 13.48 -15.58 20.04
N LEU A 31 13.41 -15.93 21.33
CA LEU A 31 14.54 -15.83 22.26
C LEU A 31 15.79 -16.56 21.75
N ALA A 32 15.62 -17.74 21.14
CA ALA A 32 16.73 -18.47 20.53
C ALA A 32 17.26 -17.78 19.26
N ALA A 33 16.44 -17.04 18.52
CA ALA A 33 16.83 -16.36 17.30
C ALA A 33 17.46 -14.97 17.51
N LEU A 34 17.20 -14.32 18.65
CA LEU A 34 17.75 -13.00 18.97
C LEU A 34 19.30 -13.03 18.98
N PRO A 35 19.98 -12.06 18.34
CA PRO A 35 21.44 -11.99 18.33
C PRO A 35 22.08 -11.83 19.71
N ASP A 36 21.55 -10.94 20.55
CA ASP A 36 22.03 -10.75 21.93
C ASP A 36 21.11 -11.45 22.92
N ARG A 37 21.49 -12.67 23.32
CA ARG A 37 20.71 -13.49 24.25
C ARG A 37 20.96 -13.14 25.72
N GLN A 38 22.00 -12.35 26.01
CA GLN A 38 22.38 -12.00 27.38
C GLN A 38 21.74 -10.69 27.81
N GLN A 39 21.72 -9.69 26.92
CA GLN A 39 21.10 -8.39 27.14
C GLN A 39 19.99 -8.18 26.11
N LEU A 40 18.80 -8.68 26.43
CA LEU A 40 17.68 -8.73 25.50
C LEU A 40 17.29 -7.34 24.98
N GLU A 41 17.46 -6.31 25.81
CA GLU A 41 17.18 -4.90 25.53
C GLU A 41 18.05 -4.28 24.42
N ASN A 42 19.16 -4.93 24.06
CA ASN A 42 20.02 -4.51 22.96
C ASN A 42 19.43 -4.90 21.59
N ASN A 43 18.56 -5.91 21.55
CA ASN A 43 17.93 -6.35 20.31
C ASN A 43 16.81 -5.40 19.90
N ARG A 44 16.79 -5.05 18.62
CA ARG A 44 15.72 -4.28 17.99
C ARG A 44 14.96 -5.15 17.00
N VAL A 45 13.65 -5.25 17.21
CA VAL A 45 12.74 -6.05 16.40
C VAL A 45 11.80 -5.13 15.65
N LEU A 46 11.79 -5.19 14.33
CA LEU A 46 10.89 -4.44 13.45
C LEU A 46 9.68 -5.28 13.06
N LEU A 47 8.51 -4.64 13.08
CA LEU A 47 7.26 -5.15 12.54
C LEU A 47 6.60 -4.09 11.67
N ALA A 48 6.23 -4.44 10.44
CA ALA A 48 5.43 -3.55 9.60
C ALA A 48 3.96 -3.62 9.99
N TYR A 49 3.28 -2.47 9.98
CA TYR A 49 1.87 -2.37 10.35
C TYR A 49 1.09 -1.45 9.42
N GLY A 50 0.25 -2.04 8.56
CA GLY A 50 -0.55 -1.30 7.57
C GLY A 50 -1.93 -0.85 8.05
N GLY A 51 -2.33 -1.16 9.30
CA GLY A 51 -3.64 -0.78 9.82
C GLY A 51 -4.81 -1.68 9.39
N GLY A 52 -4.55 -2.77 8.66
CA GLY A 52 -5.55 -3.79 8.32
C GLY A 52 -5.75 -4.82 9.43
N LYS A 53 -6.77 -5.69 9.30
CA LYS A 53 -7.14 -6.72 10.29
C LYS A 53 -5.96 -7.64 10.64
N ASP A 54 -5.26 -8.14 9.63
CA ASP A 54 -4.20 -9.16 9.79
C ASP A 54 -2.96 -8.54 10.40
N SER A 55 -2.55 -7.38 9.89
CA SER A 55 -1.45 -6.63 10.45
C SER A 55 -1.73 -6.19 11.90
N SER A 56 -2.98 -5.86 12.26
CA SER A 56 -3.35 -5.52 13.65
C SER A 56 -3.22 -6.72 14.58
N TYR A 57 -3.64 -7.90 14.12
CA TYR A 57 -3.41 -9.15 14.85
C TYR A 57 -1.92 -9.42 15.06
N MET A 58 -1.09 -9.24 14.02
CA MET A 58 0.36 -9.43 14.14
C MET A 58 0.98 -8.50 15.19
N VAL A 59 0.59 -7.22 15.23
CA VAL A 59 1.07 -6.29 16.27
C VAL A 59 0.67 -6.78 17.66
N ALA A 60 -0.60 -7.17 17.85
CA ALA A 60 -1.07 -7.69 19.12
C ALA A 60 -0.32 -8.95 19.55
N TYR A 61 -0.08 -9.88 18.62
CA TYR A 61 0.59 -11.14 18.90
C TYR A 61 2.08 -10.95 19.25
N VAL A 62 2.80 -10.12 18.49
CA VAL A 62 4.21 -9.80 18.79
C VAL A 62 4.34 -9.04 20.11
N ARG A 63 3.41 -8.12 20.38
CA ARG A 63 3.36 -7.39 21.65
C ARG A 63 3.06 -8.32 22.83
N TYR A 64 2.19 -9.32 22.63
CA TYR A 64 1.93 -10.37 23.62
C TYR A 64 3.19 -11.21 23.89
N ILE A 65 3.91 -11.65 22.85
CA ILE A 65 5.19 -12.35 22.96
C ILE A 65 6.23 -11.51 23.72
N GLN A 66 6.33 -10.21 23.41
CA GLN A 66 7.25 -9.30 24.09
C GLN A 66 6.99 -9.27 25.61
N GLY A 67 5.70 -9.30 26.01
CA GLY A 67 5.29 -9.35 27.41
C GLY A 67 5.50 -10.71 28.08
N ILE A 68 5.29 -11.83 27.37
CA ILE A 68 5.67 -13.17 27.87
C ILE A 68 7.16 -13.21 28.22
N ILE A 69 8.02 -12.79 27.28
CA ILE A 69 9.47 -12.78 27.48
C ILE A 69 9.85 -11.89 28.67
N TRP A 70 9.24 -10.71 28.76
CA TRP A 70 9.47 -9.80 29.89
C TRP A 70 9.10 -10.43 31.23
N GLN A 71 7.97 -11.14 31.33
CA GLN A 71 7.57 -11.83 32.56
C GLN A 71 8.54 -12.97 32.93
N GLN A 72 9.08 -13.67 31.94
CA GLN A 72 9.99 -14.81 32.16
C GLN A 72 11.42 -14.39 32.50
N ARG A 73 11.90 -13.28 31.93
CA ARG A 73 13.32 -12.89 31.98
C ARG A 73 13.58 -11.59 32.74
N GLY A 74 12.54 -10.80 33.04
CA GLY A 74 12.68 -9.45 33.62
C GLY A 74 13.15 -8.38 32.63
N ALA A 75 13.54 -8.77 31.42
CA ALA A 75 13.96 -7.91 30.31
C ALA A 75 13.41 -8.46 28.99
N THR A 76 13.34 -7.63 27.95
CA THR A 76 12.85 -8.01 26.63
C THR A 76 13.43 -7.11 25.54
N PHE A 77 13.25 -7.48 24.29
CA PHE A 77 13.71 -6.71 23.13
C PHE A 77 12.94 -5.40 22.95
N ARG A 78 13.53 -4.45 22.22
CA ARG A 78 12.87 -3.20 21.84
C ARG A 78 12.07 -3.41 20.55
N LEU A 79 10.76 -3.23 20.63
CA LEU A 79 9.86 -3.35 19.49
C LEU A 79 9.80 -2.02 18.72
N ARG A 80 9.90 -2.10 17.40
CA ARG A 80 9.64 -1.00 16.47
C ARG A 80 8.51 -1.42 15.56
N VAL A 81 7.41 -0.68 15.60
CA VAL A 81 6.30 -0.85 14.67
C VAL A 81 6.30 0.30 13.68
N SER A 82 6.28 -0.02 12.39
CA SER A 82 6.40 0.95 11.31
C SER A 82 5.21 0.87 10.35
N THR A 83 4.54 2.00 10.16
CA THR A 83 3.42 2.14 9.20
C THR A 83 3.90 2.88 7.96
N ASN A 84 3.88 2.21 6.80
CA ASN A 84 4.04 2.88 5.51
C ASN A 84 2.78 3.67 5.19
N ARG A 85 2.84 4.99 5.27
CA ARG A 85 1.67 5.82 5.04
C ARG A 85 1.61 6.29 3.59
N HIS A 86 0.49 5.96 2.95
CA HIS A 86 0.15 6.42 1.60
C HIS A 86 -1.13 7.27 1.64
N ALA A 87 -1.35 8.05 0.58
CA ALA A 87 -2.49 8.97 0.41
C ALA A 87 -3.86 8.32 0.71
N ALA A 88 -4.04 7.04 0.37
CA ALA A 88 -5.29 6.33 0.61
C ALA A 88 -5.57 5.94 2.08
N MET A 89 -4.60 6.09 3.00
CA MET A 89 -4.83 5.86 4.42
C MET A 89 -5.57 7.06 5.03
N ASN A 90 -6.90 6.98 5.02
CA ASN A 90 -7.80 8.00 5.56
C ASN A 90 -7.76 8.06 7.10
N ASP A 91 -8.48 9.04 7.70
CA ASP A 91 -8.54 9.19 9.17
C ASP A 91 -9.07 7.92 9.86
N SER A 92 -10.03 7.21 9.26
CA SER A 92 -10.56 5.94 9.80
C SER A 92 -9.47 4.88 9.96
N VAL A 93 -8.56 4.73 8.99
CA VAL A 93 -7.42 3.80 9.08
C VAL A 93 -6.43 4.26 10.17
N MET A 94 -6.07 5.55 10.18
CA MET A 94 -5.15 6.10 11.18
C MET A 94 -5.72 5.99 12.61
N GLU A 95 -7.02 6.14 12.76
CA GLU A 95 -7.74 5.97 14.01
C GLU A 95 -7.83 4.49 14.43
N ASN A 96 -7.96 3.55 13.50
CA ASN A 96 -7.83 2.11 13.81
C ASN A 96 -6.43 1.78 14.36
N ILE A 97 -5.37 2.27 13.69
CA ILE A 97 -3.98 2.11 14.17
C ILE A 97 -3.83 2.68 15.57
N ASN A 98 -4.37 3.88 15.81
CA ASN A 98 -4.35 4.53 17.11
C ASN A 98 -5.07 3.69 18.19
N ARG A 99 -6.28 3.19 17.93
CA ARG A 99 -7.01 2.31 18.86
C ARG A 99 -6.20 1.05 19.21
N VAL A 100 -5.58 0.43 18.22
CA VAL A 100 -4.74 -0.76 18.42
C VAL A 100 -3.53 -0.42 19.31
N TYR A 101 -2.81 0.66 19.04
CA TYR A 101 -1.69 1.10 19.88
C TYR A 101 -2.12 1.47 21.32
N GLN A 102 -3.30 2.06 21.49
CA GLN A 102 -3.87 2.35 22.81
C GLN A 102 -4.19 1.07 23.57
N SER A 103 -4.92 0.12 22.97
CA SER A 103 -5.25 -1.16 23.61
C SER A 103 -4.01 -1.99 23.95
N LEU A 104 -2.95 -1.88 23.15
CA LEU A 104 -1.68 -2.58 23.36
C LEU A 104 -0.68 -1.82 24.26
N ALA A 105 -1.12 -0.70 24.85
CA ALA A 105 -0.32 0.17 25.71
C ALA A 105 1.05 0.52 25.10
N MET A 106 1.07 0.87 23.81
CA MET A 106 2.30 1.13 23.05
C MET A 106 2.69 2.60 22.98
N HIS A 107 1.75 3.52 23.25
CA HIS A 107 2.07 4.93 23.37
C HIS A 107 2.95 5.17 24.61
N ASP A 108 3.99 5.98 24.44
CA ASP A 108 4.93 6.39 25.49
C ASP A 108 5.62 5.23 26.24
N ASP A 109 5.65 4.03 25.64
CA ASP A 109 6.36 2.88 26.20
C ASP A 109 7.83 2.85 25.74
N PRO A 110 8.83 2.88 26.65
CA PRO A 110 10.23 2.75 26.27
C PRO A 110 10.58 1.44 25.54
N LEU A 111 9.76 0.39 25.67
CA LEU A 111 9.95 -0.89 25.00
C LEU A 111 9.31 -0.96 23.60
N ALA A 112 8.53 0.04 23.20
CA ALA A 112 7.84 0.07 21.91
C ALA A 112 7.91 1.45 21.23
N LYS A 113 8.46 1.50 20.01
CA LYS A 113 8.41 2.70 19.15
C LYS A 113 7.34 2.51 18.08
N CYS A 114 6.35 3.39 18.05
CA CYS A 114 5.34 3.47 16.98
C CYS A 114 5.75 4.54 15.98
N LEU A 115 5.98 4.16 14.72
CA LEU A 115 6.53 5.03 13.68
C LEU A 115 5.63 5.08 12.45
N VAL A 116 5.70 6.20 11.74
CA VAL A 116 5.12 6.40 10.41
C VAL A 116 6.24 6.72 9.43
N VAL A 117 6.20 6.09 8.27
CA VAL A 117 7.06 6.38 7.12
C VAL A 117 6.22 7.10 6.08
N ASP A 118 6.56 8.36 5.81
CA ASP A 118 5.97 9.18 4.75
C ASP A 118 7.04 9.41 3.68
N GLY A 119 7.07 8.53 2.67
CA GLY A 119 8.15 8.50 1.68
C GLY A 119 9.49 8.14 2.32
N LEU A 120 10.42 9.08 2.38
CA LEU A 120 11.72 8.91 3.05
C LEU A 120 11.75 9.44 4.48
N GLN A 121 10.67 10.08 4.94
CA GLN A 121 10.61 10.69 6.26
C GLN A 121 10.06 9.70 7.30
N ILE A 122 10.80 9.47 8.39
CA ILE A 122 10.31 8.73 9.54
C ILE A 122 9.93 9.69 10.65
N ARG A 123 8.74 9.49 11.23
CA ARG A 123 8.23 10.28 12.36
C ARG A 123 7.57 9.37 13.40
N PRO A 124 7.53 9.77 14.69
CA PRO A 124 6.67 9.13 15.66
C PRO A 124 5.21 9.15 15.19
N PHE A 125 4.49 8.05 15.42
CA PHE A 125 3.07 7.97 15.09
C PHE A 125 2.27 8.97 15.93
N ALA A 126 1.40 9.71 15.26
CA ALA A 126 0.32 10.47 15.87
C ALA A 126 -0.91 10.36 14.96
N ARG A 127 -2.11 10.19 15.56
CA ARG A 127 -3.36 10.01 14.80
C ARG A 127 -3.57 11.10 13.75
N HIS A 128 -3.41 12.36 14.14
CA HIS A 128 -3.65 13.53 13.29
C HIS A 128 -2.37 14.12 12.71
N LEU A 129 -1.38 13.28 12.42
CA LEU A 129 -0.13 13.73 11.80
C LEU A 129 -0.40 14.21 10.36
N PRO A 130 -0.12 15.48 9.98
CA PRO A 130 -0.33 15.93 8.61
C PRO A 130 0.61 15.19 7.63
N MET A 131 0.07 14.82 6.47
CA MET A 131 0.87 14.21 5.40
C MET A 131 1.76 15.29 4.79
N PRO A 132 3.05 15.02 4.54
CA PRO A 132 3.90 15.97 3.83
C PRO A 132 3.36 16.20 2.42
N GLU A 133 3.30 17.46 1.99
CA GLU A 133 2.74 17.82 0.68
C GLU A 133 3.46 17.10 -0.48
N ALA A 134 4.78 16.97 -0.39
CA ALA A 134 5.57 16.25 -1.39
C ALA A 134 5.13 14.79 -1.54
N VAL A 135 4.76 14.11 -0.45
CA VAL A 135 4.29 12.72 -0.49
C VAL A 135 2.90 12.64 -1.09
N ARG A 136 2.02 13.60 -0.76
CA ARG A 136 0.68 13.69 -1.35
C ARG A 136 0.75 13.90 -2.87
N GLN A 137 1.59 14.83 -3.31
CA GLN A 137 1.81 15.11 -4.74
C GLN A 137 2.44 13.91 -5.46
N GLN A 138 3.41 13.24 -4.82
CA GLN A 138 4.03 12.04 -5.36
C GLN A 138 3.00 10.93 -5.57
N ASN A 139 2.19 10.61 -4.55
CA ASN A 139 1.15 9.57 -4.65
C ASN A 139 0.09 9.92 -5.69
N ARG A 140 -0.31 11.19 -5.79
CA ARG A 140 -1.20 11.67 -6.85
C ARG A 140 -0.61 11.40 -8.22
N ASN A 141 0.63 11.84 -8.44
CA ASN A 141 1.31 11.68 -9.71
C ASN A 141 1.43 10.20 -10.04
N ASP A 142 1.86 9.35 -9.12
CA ASP A 142 1.99 7.91 -9.36
C ASP A 142 0.68 7.27 -9.83
N VAL A 143 -0.46 7.66 -9.25
CA VAL A 143 -1.77 7.17 -9.70
C VAL A 143 -2.10 7.67 -11.11
N LEU A 144 -1.93 8.96 -11.40
CA LEU A 144 -2.19 9.52 -12.73
C LEU A 144 -1.34 8.83 -13.80
N MET A 145 -0.05 8.72 -13.51
CA MET A 145 0.96 8.24 -14.44
C MET A 145 0.76 6.75 -14.75
N ASN A 146 0.53 5.94 -13.71
CA ASN A 146 0.18 4.54 -13.90
C ASN A 146 -1.17 4.35 -14.55
N GLY A 147 -2.17 5.13 -14.14
CA GLY A 147 -3.50 5.02 -14.72
C GLY A 147 -3.49 5.33 -16.21
N HIS A 148 -2.76 6.33 -16.66
CA HIS A 148 -2.56 6.55 -18.09
C HIS A 148 -1.75 5.43 -18.74
N ARG A 149 -0.63 4.99 -18.14
CA ARG A 149 0.21 3.93 -18.74
C ARG A 149 -0.54 2.61 -18.94
N PHE A 150 -1.47 2.29 -18.04
CA PHE A 150 -2.18 1.01 -18.02
C PHE A 150 -3.67 1.14 -18.35
N CYS A 151 -4.09 2.25 -18.98
CA CYS A 151 -5.49 2.51 -19.34
C CYS A 151 -6.48 2.30 -18.18
N ALA A 152 -6.08 2.73 -16.99
CA ALA A 152 -6.74 2.60 -15.70
C ALA A 152 -7.02 1.15 -15.28
N ASP A 153 -6.19 0.18 -15.68
CA ASP A 153 -6.24 -1.15 -15.08
C ASP A 153 -6.07 -1.01 -13.56
N ALA A 154 -7.04 -1.52 -12.81
CA ALA A 154 -7.21 -1.16 -11.40
C ALA A 154 -6.01 -1.57 -10.55
N CYS A 155 -5.49 -2.78 -10.75
CA CYS A 155 -4.32 -3.27 -10.01
C CYS A 155 -3.07 -2.46 -10.41
N SER A 156 -2.81 -2.31 -11.70
CA SER A 156 -1.61 -1.61 -12.18
C SER A 156 -1.59 -0.13 -11.76
N THR A 157 -2.76 0.52 -11.78
CA THR A 157 -2.94 1.94 -11.43
C THR A 157 -2.59 2.23 -9.97
N PHE A 158 -3.03 1.38 -9.05
CA PHE A 158 -2.92 1.66 -7.62
C PHE A 158 -1.85 0.85 -6.89
N CYS A 159 -1.42 -0.29 -7.43
CA CYS A 159 -0.56 -1.23 -6.70
C CYS A 159 0.91 -1.12 -7.05
N ASN A 160 1.28 -0.80 -8.29
CA ASN A 160 2.68 -0.90 -8.73
C ASN A 160 3.60 0.04 -7.93
N ALA A 161 3.32 1.35 -7.96
CA ALA A 161 4.07 2.33 -7.17
C ALA A 161 3.90 2.12 -5.65
N CYS A 162 2.70 1.71 -5.20
CA CYS A 162 2.43 1.44 -3.79
C CYS A 162 3.29 0.28 -3.25
N ASN A 163 3.45 -0.80 -4.01
CA ASN A 163 4.26 -1.95 -3.64
C ASN A 163 5.76 -1.59 -3.57
N LEU A 164 6.27 -0.80 -4.51
CA LEU A 164 7.66 -0.32 -4.48
C LEU A 164 7.88 0.62 -3.27
N SER A 165 6.93 1.52 -3.00
CA SER A 165 6.93 2.38 -1.81
C SER A 165 6.90 1.57 -0.52
N MET A 166 6.08 0.52 -0.46
CA MET A 166 6.02 -0.41 0.66
C MET A 166 7.37 -1.11 0.88
N VAL A 167 8.03 -1.60 -0.17
CA VAL A 167 9.37 -2.19 -0.06
C VAL A 167 10.39 -1.15 0.44
N ASN A 168 10.36 0.08 -0.11
CA ASN A 168 11.22 1.16 0.38
C ASN A 168 11.00 1.43 1.87
N SER A 169 9.74 1.42 2.32
CA SER A 169 9.41 1.65 3.73
C SER A 169 10.06 0.63 4.67
N PHE A 170 10.22 -0.62 4.24
CA PHE A 170 10.97 -1.62 5.01
C PHE A 170 12.45 -1.27 5.08
N GLY A 171 13.07 -0.85 3.97
CA GLY A 171 14.48 -0.41 3.95
C GLY A 171 14.71 0.80 4.85
N VAL A 172 13.88 1.83 4.70
CA VAL A 172 13.90 3.06 5.51
C VAL A 172 13.71 2.75 7.00
N ALA A 173 12.69 1.94 7.35
CA ALA A 173 12.42 1.57 8.74
C ALA A 173 13.46 0.62 9.34
N ALA A 174 14.09 -0.23 8.52
CA ALA A 174 15.15 -1.14 8.95
C ALA A 174 16.44 -0.39 9.24
N ASP A 175 16.83 0.59 8.42
CA ASP A 175 18.06 1.37 8.58
C ASP A 175 17.99 2.40 9.74
N TYR A 176 16.79 2.92 10.01
CA TYR A 176 16.58 3.99 10.97
C TYR A 176 17.18 3.75 12.37
N ASP A 177 17.77 4.79 12.96
CA ASP A 177 18.29 4.78 14.34
C ASP A 177 19.22 3.58 14.62
N SER A 178 20.26 3.45 13.79
CA SER A 178 21.33 2.43 13.85
C SER A 178 20.93 0.99 13.48
N GLY A 179 19.91 0.82 12.66
CA GLY A 179 19.49 -0.50 12.18
C GLY A 179 18.57 -1.28 13.12
N VAL A 180 18.03 -2.38 12.62
CA VAL A 180 17.30 -3.40 13.38
C VAL A 180 17.96 -4.77 13.23
N ASP A 181 17.76 -5.65 14.21
CA ASP A 181 18.40 -6.97 14.25
C ASP A 181 17.49 -8.06 13.68
N VAL A 182 16.17 -7.90 13.85
CA VAL A 182 15.16 -8.86 13.39
C VAL A 182 14.00 -8.14 12.73
N ILE A 183 13.50 -8.66 11.61
CA ILE A 183 12.21 -8.30 11.02
C ILE A 183 11.24 -9.46 11.27
N ILE A 184 10.10 -9.15 11.88
CA ILE A 184 8.99 -10.09 12.01
C ILE A 184 8.20 -10.10 10.70
N THR A 185 7.98 -11.28 10.14
CA THR A 185 7.13 -11.48 8.96
C THR A 185 6.03 -12.49 9.22
N GLY A 186 4.91 -12.27 8.53
CA GLY A 186 3.81 -13.22 8.46
C GLY A 186 4.02 -14.31 7.40
N ASP A 187 4.94 -14.07 6.47
CA ASP A 187 5.07 -14.83 5.23
C ASP A 187 5.73 -16.18 5.48
N SER A 188 5.13 -17.24 4.95
CA SER A 188 5.71 -18.58 4.86
C SER A 188 7.06 -18.56 4.12
N PRO A 189 7.95 -19.55 4.36
CA PRO A 189 9.17 -19.69 3.58
C PRO A 189 8.92 -19.77 2.06
N GLN A 190 7.78 -20.33 1.65
CA GLN A 190 7.35 -20.39 0.25
C GLN A 190 7.01 -19.01 -0.30
N GLU A 191 6.28 -18.18 0.43
CA GLU A 191 5.97 -16.79 0.04
C GLU A 191 7.23 -15.94 -0.03
N GLN A 192 8.13 -16.06 0.96
CA GLN A 192 9.43 -15.38 0.93
C GLN A 192 10.26 -15.76 -0.30
N ALA A 193 10.31 -17.06 -0.63
CA ALA A 193 10.99 -17.55 -1.84
C ALA A 193 10.31 -17.02 -3.12
N ALA A 194 8.98 -16.91 -3.12
CA ALA A 194 8.22 -16.35 -4.23
C ALA A 194 8.53 -14.86 -4.44
N TYR A 195 8.64 -14.05 -3.36
CA TYR A 195 9.05 -12.64 -3.48
C TYR A 195 10.45 -12.48 -4.08
N VAL A 196 11.41 -13.31 -3.66
CA VAL A 196 12.77 -13.30 -4.22
C VAL A 196 12.77 -13.72 -5.69
N ALA A 197 11.99 -14.75 -6.05
CA ALA A 197 11.86 -15.18 -7.44
C ALA A 197 11.19 -14.11 -8.31
N TRP A 198 10.16 -13.43 -7.78
CA TRP A 198 9.46 -12.33 -8.41
C TRP A 198 10.39 -11.13 -8.64
N ALA A 199 11.17 -10.70 -7.64
CA ALA A 199 12.15 -9.61 -7.81
C ALA A 199 13.17 -9.90 -8.92
N ARG A 200 13.67 -11.15 -9.00
CA ARG A 200 14.58 -11.58 -10.09
C ARG A 200 13.89 -11.65 -11.45
N HIS A 201 12.61 -12.04 -11.47
CA HIS A 201 11.83 -12.03 -12.70
C HIS A 201 11.64 -10.59 -13.21
N LEU A 202 11.24 -9.66 -12.34
CA LEU A 202 11.12 -8.24 -12.67
C LEU A 202 12.46 -7.67 -13.14
N SER A 203 13.56 -8.00 -12.48
CA SER A 203 14.88 -7.50 -12.90
C SER A 203 15.23 -7.93 -14.32
N ARG A 204 14.89 -9.15 -14.72
CA ARG A 204 15.07 -9.62 -16.10
C ARG A 204 14.11 -8.94 -17.08
N LEU A 205 12.87 -8.68 -16.66
CA LEU A 205 11.87 -8.02 -17.49
C LEU A 205 12.25 -6.57 -17.81
N PHE A 206 12.83 -5.86 -16.84
CA PHE A 206 13.20 -4.45 -16.94
C PHE A 206 14.68 -4.21 -17.29
N ASP A 207 15.46 -5.27 -17.57
CA ASP A 207 16.92 -5.19 -17.74
C ASP A 207 17.61 -4.39 -16.61
N ALA A 208 17.22 -4.72 -15.37
CA ALA A 208 17.71 -4.10 -14.16
C ALA A 208 18.81 -4.96 -13.51
N PRO A 209 19.80 -4.34 -12.84
CA PRO A 209 20.86 -5.06 -12.17
C PRO A 209 20.32 -5.93 -11.03
N VAL A 210 20.85 -7.15 -10.90
CA VAL A 210 20.55 -8.05 -9.79
C VAL A 210 21.72 -8.03 -8.81
N ALA A 211 21.42 -7.81 -7.52
CA ALA A 211 22.45 -7.83 -6.48
C ALA A 211 22.97 -9.25 -6.21
N ASP A 212 24.16 -9.34 -5.63
CA ASP A 212 24.71 -10.62 -5.17
C ASP A 212 23.82 -11.22 -4.05
N LYS A 213 23.56 -12.53 -4.15
CA LYS A 213 22.77 -13.31 -3.20
C LYS A 213 23.37 -13.29 -1.78
N SER A 214 24.67 -13.05 -1.66
CA SER A 214 25.39 -12.99 -0.38
C SER A 214 24.92 -11.83 0.54
N ARG A 215 24.23 -10.82 0.00
CA ARG A 215 23.84 -9.58 0.70
C ARG A 215 22.48 -9.64 1.43
N GLY A 216 21.91 -10.83 1.61
CA GLY A 216 20.67 -11.01 2.39
C GLY A 216 19.55 -10.04 1.99
N PHE A 217 18.99 -9.33 2.97
CA PHE A 217 17.88 -8.40 2.76
C PHE A 217 18.31 -7.13 1.99
N SER A 218 19.49 -6.58 2.29
CA SER A 218 20.06 -5.46 1.53
C SER A 218 20.22 -5.79 0.05
N GLY A 219 20.58 -7.03 -0.28
CA GLY A 219 20.64 -7.51 -1.68
C GLY A 219 19.26 -7.59 -2.35
N PHE A 220 18.23 -8.01 -1.61
CA PHE A 220 16.84 -7.99 -2.10
C PHE A 220 16.38 -6.56 -2.38
N LEU A 221 16.60 -5.63 -1.45
CA LEU A 221 16.28 -4.21 -1.62
C LEU A 221 17.03 -3.57 -2.79
N GLN A 222 18.33 -3.88 -2.95
CA GLN A 222 19.15 -3.38 -4.05
C GLN A 222 18.64 -3.87 -5.42
N THR A 223 18.19 -5.12 -5.50
CA THR A 223 17.60 -5.68 -6.71
C THR A 223 16.30 -4.95 -7.08
N LEU A 224 15.44 -4.69 -6.09
CA LEU A 224 14.21 -3.94 -6.32
C LEU A 224 14.44 -2.45 -6.57
N ASP A 225 15.49 -1.83 -6.03
CA ASP A 225 15.88 -0.45 -6.36
C ASP A 225 16.18 -0.31 -7.86
N GLY A 226 16.93 -1.24 -8.43
CA GLY A 226 17.20 -1.27 -9.87
C GLY A 226 15.91 -1.41 -10.69
N VAL A 227 14.97 -2.25 -10.24
CA VAL A 227 13.64 -2.37 -10.87
C VAL A 227 12.86 -1.06 -10.75
N ALA A 228 12.83 -0.43 -9.58
CA ALA A 228 12.14 0.83 -9.34
C ALA A 228 12.69 1.95 -10.23
N GLU A 229 14.02 2.06 -10.33
CA GLU A 229 14.70 3.01 -11.20
C GLU A 229 14.27 2.84 -12.67
N ARG A 230 14.28 1.62 -13.20
CA ARG A 230 13.84 1.34 -14.59
C ARG A 230 12.37 1.64 -14.79
N TYR A 231 11.53 1.11 -13.91
CA TYR A 231 10.08 1.28 -13.98
C TYR A 231 9.65 2.75 -13.92
N PHE A 232 10.20 3.54 -12.99
CA PHE A 232 9.88 4.96 -12.90
C PHE A 232 10.54 5.77 -14.02
N SER A 233 11.70 5.37 -14.55
CA SER A 233 12.30 6.02 -15.73
C SER A 233 11.41 5.86 -16.96
N ASP A 234 10.81 4.69 -17.15
CA ASP A 234 9.91 4.42 -18.27
C ASP A 234 8.61 5.22 -18.21
N ILE A 235 8.20 5.63 -17.00
CA ILE A 235 6.97 6.37 -16.74
C ILE A 235 7.21 7.88 -16.73
N TYR A 236 8.24 8.34 -16.03
CA TYR A 236 8.49 9.77 -15.78
C TYR A 236 9.58 10.36 -16.67
N GLY A 237 10.48 9.53 -17.22
CA GLY A 237 11.75 9.97 -17.77
C GLY A 237 12.89 9.82 -16.77
N ALA A 238 14.07 9.44 -17.27
CA ALA A 238 15.25 9.20 -16.43
C ALA A 238 15.74 10.49 -15.73
N ASP A 239 15.53 11.66 -16.32
CA ASP A 239 15.88 12.98 -15.78
C ASP A 239 14.89 13.50 -14.72
N GLN A 240 13.70 12.89 -14.62
CA GLN A 240 12.65 13.27 -13.68
C GLN A 240 12.60 12.38 -12.43
N LEU A 241 13.54 11.44 -12.27
CA LEU A 241 13.61 10.61 -11.08
C LEU A 241 13.99 11.41 -9.84
N THR A 242 13.23 11.20 -8.76
CA THR A 242 13.50 11.77 -7.45
C THR A 242 13.94 10.66 -6.48
N PRO A 243 14.55 11.00 -5.33
CA PRO A 243 14.84 10.01 -4.30
C PRO A 243 13.61 9.24 -3.80
N ALA A 244 12.40 9.78 -3.97
CA ALA A 244 11.16 9.09 -3.59
C ALA A 244 10.83 7.89 -4.50
N HIS A 245 11.41 7.83 -5.71
CA HIS A 245 11.29 6.70 -6.64
C HIS A 245 12.33 5.60 -6.38
N ARG A 246 13.22 5.77 -5.40
CA ARG A 246 14.31 4.85 -5.09
C ARG A 246 14.02 4.04 -3.83
N ILE A 247 14.71 2.92 -3.69
CA ILE A 247 14.61 2.02 -2.54
C ILE A 247 15.90 2.11 -1.70
N THR A 248 15.72 2.41 -0.42
CA THR A 248 16.81 2.42 0.56
C THR A 248 17.29 1.00 0.77
N HIS A 249 18.52 0.70 0.34
CA HIS A 249 19.07 -0.66 0.35
C HIS A 249 20.40 -0.79 1.10
N GLN A 250 21.04 0.32 1.48
CA GLN A 250 22.29 0.33 2.25
C GLN A 250 21.96 0.39 3.73
N LEU A 251 21.66 -0.76 4.33
CA LEU A 251 21.25 -0.84 5.72
C LEU A 251 22.47 -0.82 6.65
N ALA A 252 22.33 -0.18 7.81
CA ALA A 252 23.35 -0.19 8.87
C ALA A 252 23.76 -1.61 9.32
N ARG A 253 22.84 -2.57 9.18
CA ARG A 253 23.07 -4.02 9.34
C ARG A 253 21.96 -4.79 8.63
N ASP A 254 22.26 -6.01 8.19
CA ASP A 254 21.24 -6.90 7.62
C ASP A 254 20.44 -7.63 8.71
N PRO A 255 19.11 -7.46 8.76
CA PRO A 255 18.29 -8.11 9.78
C PRO A 255 17.97 -9.57 9.46
N LEU A 256 17.78 -10.37 10.51
CA LEU A 256 17.21 -11.71 10.42
C LEU A 256 15.70 -11.64 10.17
N PHE A 257 15.19 -12.44 9.24
CA PHE A 257 13.74 -12.62 9.06
C PHE A 257 13.23 -13.71 9.99
N PHE A 258 12.26 -13.36 10.85
CA PHE A 258 11.62 -14.29 11.77
C PHE A 258 10.14 -14.43 11.42
N ASN A 259 9.75 -15.60 10.94
CA ASN A 259 8.36 -15.93 10.67
C ASN A 259 7.66 -16.28 11.99
N ILE A 260 6.55 -15.61 12.31
CA ILE A 260 5.75 -15.87 13.52
C ILE A 260 4.66 -16.94 13.35
N TYR A 261 4.21 -17.21 12.11
CA TYR A 261 3.10 -18.13 11.84
C TYR A 261 3.46 -19.60 11.79
N GLN A 262 4.76 -19.95 11.82
CA GLN A 262 5.18 -21.35 11.94
C GLN A 262 4.56 -22.08 13.14
N ASP A 263 4.19 -21.33 14.20
CA ASP A 263 3.69 -21.88 15.46
C ASP A 263 2.19 -21.61 15.71
N THR A 264 1.56 -20.72 14.95
CA THR A 264 0.17 -20.28 15.16
C THR A 264 -0.84 -21.11 14.37
N ALA A 265 -1.91 -21.52 15.05
CA ALA A 265 -3.17 -21.88 14.38
C ALA A 265 -3.92 -20.59 14.05
N TYR A 266 -3.72 -20.02 12.86
CA TYR A 266 -4.52 -18.88 12.41
C TYR A 266 -5.90 -19.40 11.98
N GLU A 267 -6.89 -19.19 12.83
CA GLU A 267 -8.30 -19.44 12.54
C GLU A 267 -9.03 -18.10 12.57
N ALA A 268 -9.53 -17.64 11.41
CA ALA A 268 -10.06 -16.29 11.24
C ALA A 268 -11.15 -15.92 12.28
N GLY A 269 -11.96 -16.89 12.69
CA GLY A 269 -12.99 -16.71 13.72
C GLY A 269 -12.44 -16.57 15.15
N ALA A 270 -11.31 -17.19 15.47
CA ALA A 270 -10.74 -17.21 16.83
C ALA A 270 -10.17 -15.86 17.27
N HIS A 271 -10.00 -14.91 16.35
CA HIS A 271 -9.40 -13.60 16.60
C HIS A 271 -10.42 -12.45 16.61
N TRP A 272 -11.71 -12.73 16.40
CA TRP A 272 -12.71 -11.68 16.24
C TRP A 272 -12.89 -10.83 17.49
N ALA A 273 -13.01 -11.43 18.67
CA ALA A 273 -13.16 -10.70 19.94
C ALA A 273 -11.90 -9.89 20.27
N LEU A 274 -10.71 -10.44 20.01
CA LEU A 274 -9.45 -9.72 20.14
C LEU A 274 -9.42 -8.46 19.23
N LEU A 275 -9.86 -8.60 17.98
CA LEU A 275 -9.86 -7.51 17.01
C LEU A 275 -10.92 -6.44 17.32
N SER A 276 -12.16 -6.85 17.52
CA SER A 276 -13.32 -5.96 17.62
C SER A 276 -13.58 -5.43 19.03
N GLU A 277 -13.34 -6.22 20.08
CA GLU A 277 -13.64 -5.84 21.46
C GLU A 277 -12.41 -5.28 22.17
N PHE A 278 -11.30 -6.04 22.20
CA PHE A 278 -10.07 -5.61 22.88
C PHE A 278 -9.37 -4.48 22.12
N MET A 279 -9.06 -4.69 20.83
CA MET A 279 -8.41 -3.67 19.99
C MET A 279 -9.38 -2.60 19.48
N ARG A 280 -10.69 -2.79 19.66
CA ARG A 280 -11.74 -1.85 19.22
C ARG A 280 -11.64 -1.48 17.74
N PHE A 281 -11.15 -2.41 16.91
CA PHE A 281 -11.01 -2.21 15.48
C PHE A 281 -12.39 -2.03 14.83
N ARG A 282 -12.50 -1.09 13.89
CA ARG A 282 -13.76 -0.78 13.18
C ARG A 282 -13.60 -0.97 11.68
N PHE A 283 -14.58 -1.64 11.08
CA PHE A 283 -14.68 -1.79 9.64
C PHE A 283 -15.42 -0.58 9.07
N ASP A 284 -14.65 0.39 8.57
CA ASP A 284 -15.16 1.63 7.96
C ASP A 284 -15.82 1.37 6.58
N GLU A 285 -16.63 2.33 6.12
CA GLU A 285 -17.41 2.23 4.88
C GLU A 285 -16.57 2.27 3.59
N LEU A 286 -15.44 2.98 3.61
CA LEU A 286 -14.44 3.02 2.54
C LEU A 286 -13.44 1.87 2.65
N MET A 287 -13.35 1.25 3.84
CA MET A 287 -12.54 0.07 4.04
C MET A 287 -13.17 -1.10 3.27
N PHE A 288 -12.58 -1.38 2.13
CA PHE A 288 -12.85 -2.54 1.32
C PHE A 288 -11.73 -3.55 1.58
N SER A 289 -11.94 -4.60 2.36
CA SER A 289 -10.90 -5.62 2.57
C SER A 289 -10.97 -6.72 1.51
N PHE A 290 -11.13 -6.32 0.24
CA PHE A 290 -11.10 -7.21 -0.92
C PHE A 290 -10.03 -6.71 -1.84
N SER A 291 -8.88 -7.34 -1.83
CA SER A 291 -7.89 -6.98 -2.80
C SER A 291 -7.23 -8.27 -3.28
N GLU A 292 -7.19 -8.41 -4.62
CA GLU A 292 -6.50 -9.49 -5.34
C GLU A 292 -5.00 -9.49 -5.01
N SER A 293 -4.47 -8.29 -4.83
CA SER A 293 -3.19 -7.91 -4.20
C SER A 293 -3.52 -7.24 -2.87
N ASP A 294 -2.69 -7.14 -1.84
CA ASP A 294 -3.01 -6.35 -0.61
C ASP A 294 -3.01 -4.81 -0.86
N CYS A 295 -3.74 -4.36 -1.89
CA CYS A 295 -3.84 -2.99 -2.35
C CYS A 295 -4.64 -2.11 -1.37
N GLY A 296 -4.12 -0.92 -1.09
CA GLY A 296 -4.78 0.08 -0.24
C GLY A 296 -5.92 0.89 -0.89
N ASN A 297 -6.39 0.57 -2.11
CA ASN A 297 -7.38 1.37 -2.86
C ASN A 297 -8.63 0.66 -3.44
N PRO A 298 -9.20 -0.38 -2.81
CA PRO A 298 -10.23 -1.21 -3.46
C PRO A 298 -11.56 -0.50 -3.73
N THR A 299 -11.91 0.55 -2.97
CA THR A 299 -13.06 1.43 -3.29
C THR A 299 -12.86 2.15 -4.62
N LEU A 300 -11.66 2.68 -4.89
CA LEU A 300 -11.34 3.32 -6.18
C LEU A 300 -11.22 2.30 -7.31
N MET A 301 -10.75 1.08 -7.02
CA MET A 301 -10.74 -0.01 -8.00
C MET A 301 -12.16 -0.36 -8.46
N ALA A 302 -13.11 -0.48 -7.53
CA ALA A 302 -14.52 -0.68 -7.86
C ALA A 302 -15.05 0.51 -8.70
N HIS A 303 -14.74 1.73 -8.26
CA HIS A 303 -15.17 2.94 -8.95
C HIS A 303 -14.68 3.01 -10.40
N LEU A 304 -13.41 2.70 -10.68
CA LEU A 304 -12.86 2.62 -12.04
C LEU A 304 -13.56 1.56 -12.89
N ARG A 305 -14.01 0.44 -12.31
CA ARG A 305 -14.80 -0.58 -13.04
C ARG A 305 -16.17 -0.02 -13.45
N GLY A 306 -16.85 0.67 -12.53
CA GLY A 306 -18.12 1.35 -12.82
C GLY A 306 -17.96 2.44 -13.88
N LEU A 307 -16.99 3.34 -13.73
CA LEU A 307 -16.72 4.42 -14.68
C LEU A 307 -16.34 3.88 -16.06
N ARG A 308 -15.56 2.79 -16.14
CA ARG A 308 -15.24 2.15 -17.42
C ARG A 308 -16.48 1.56 -18.09
N ALA A 309 -17.34 0.90 -17.32
CA ALA A 309 -18.60 0.36 -17.85
C ALA A 309 -19.47 1.49 -18.43
N GLU A 310 -19.64 2.59 -17.69
CA GLU A 310 -20.42 3.77 -18.09
C GLU A 310 -19.84 4.46 -19.33
N THR A 311 -18.57 4.83 -19.25
CA THR A 311 -17.99 5.77 -20.21
C THR A 311 -17.41 5.08 -21.43
N LEU A 312 -16.59 4.05 -21.27
CA LEU A 312 -15.91 3.39 -22.38
C LEU A 312 -16.79 2.32 -23.04
N LEU A 313 -17.47 1.51 -22.23
CA LEU A 313 -18.28 0.38 -22.71
C LEU A 313 -19.74 0.74 -22.98
N GLN A 314 -20.19 1.94 -22.61
CA GLN A 314 -21.56 2.44 -22.83
C GLN A 314 -22.63 1.52 -22.20
N ARG A 315 -22.31 0.96 -21.03
CA ARG A 315 -23.19 0.18 -20.17
C ARG A 315 -23.58 1.00 -18.94
N ASN A 316 -24.40 0.47 -18.05
CA ASN A 316 -24.69 1.16 -16.79
C ASN A 316 -23.51 1.07 -15.81
N TYR A 317 -23.19 2.17 -15.12
CA TYR A 317 -22.19 2.19 -14.03
C TYR A 317 -22.43 1.06 -13.02
N ALA A 318 -23.69 0.86 -12.62
CA ALA A 318 -24.09 -0.14 -11.65
C ALA A 318 -23.88 -1.58 -12.11
N GLU A 319 -23.92 -1.86 -13.41
CA GLU A 319 -23.58 -3.19 -13.93
C GLU A 319 -22.11 -3.53 -13.71
N GLY A 320 -21.20 -2.58 -14.03
CA GLY A 320 -19.76 -2.76 -13.82
C GLY A 320 -19.42 -2.96 -12.34
N ILE A 321 -20.11 -2.24 -11.44
CA ILE A 321 -19.95 -2.41 -10.00
C ILE A 321 -20.42 -3.79 -9.55
N ARG A 322 -21.61 -4.25 -9.97
CA ARG A 322 -22.14 -5.57 -9.58
C ARG A 322 -21.24 -6.72 -10.01
N GLU A 323 -20.62 -6.63 -11.19
CA GLU A 323 -19.64 -7.62 -11.66
C GLU A 323 -18.44 -7.69 -10.72
N TYR A 324 -17.87 -6.53 -10.37
CA TYR A 324 -16.73 -6.47 -9.45
C TYR A 324 -17.07 -6.94 -8.04
N VAL A 325 -18.23 -6.54 -7.50
CA VAL A 325 -18.70 -6.94 -6.16
C VAL A 325 -18.92 -8.44 -6.08
N ARG A 326 -19.52 -9.07 -7.11
CA ARG A 326 -19.70 -10.53 -7.14
C ARG A 326 -18.38 -11.27 -7.07
N PHE A 327 -17.40 -10.80 -7.85
CA PHE A 327 -16.05 -11.35 -7.83
C PHE A 327 -15.40 -11.19 -6.45
N ALA A 328 -15.47 -9.98 -5.88
CA ALA A 328 -14.91 -9.66 -4.57
C ALA A 328 -15.52 -10.52 -3.44
N LEU A 329 -16.86 -10.63 -3.37
CA LEU A 329 -17.55 -11.48 -2.40
C LEU A 329 -17.16 -12.96 -2.52
N GLY A 330 -16.97 -13.46 -3.74
CA GLY A 330 -16.46 -14.81 -3.97
C GLY A 330 -15.05 -15.03 -3.40
N LEU A 331 -14.16 -14.04 -3.54
CA LEU A 331 -12.81 -14.09 -2.95
C LEU A 331 -12.85 -14.07 -1.41
N MET A 332 -13.73 -13.28 -0.82
CA MET A 332 -13.94 -13.21 0.63
C MET A 332 -14.27 -14.58 1.23
N VAL A 333 -15.25 -15.25 0.63
CA VAL A 333 -15.67 -16.60 1.05
C VAL A 333 -14.51 -17.58 0.88
N LYS A 334 -13.77 -17.50 -0.23
CA LYS A 334 -12.60 -18.34 -0.45
C LYS A 334 -11.47 -18.10 0.56
N LYS A 335 -11.33 -16.87 1.05
CA LYS A 335 -10.36 -16.46 2.09
C LYS A 335 -10.89 -16.66 3.51
N ASP A 336 -12.00 -17.37 3.70
CA ASP A 336 -12.61 -17.69 5.01
C ASP A 336 -12.88 -16.45 5.88
N PHE A 337 -13.40 -15.39 5.26
CA PHE A 337 -13.81 -14.20 6.01
C PHE A 337 -15.05 -14.49 6.87
N PRO A 338 -15.18 -13.86 8.06
CA PRO A 338 -16.37 -14.02 8.89
C PRO A 338 -17.66 -13.68 8.13
N PRO A 339 -18.71 -14.52 8.17
CA PRO A 339 -19.94 -14.32 7.39
C PRO A 339 -20.57 -12.94 7.59
N GLN A 340 -20.58 -12.44 8.83
CA GLN A 340 -21.11 -11.11 9.16
C GLN A 340 -20.42 -9.99 8.38
N LEU A 341 -19.10 -10.09 8.17
CA LEU A 341 -18.34 -9.11 7.40
C LEU A 341 -18.63 -9.22 5.89
N VAL A 342 -18.89 -10.44 5.40
CA VAL A 342 -19.33 -10.66 4.01
C VAL A 342 -20.69 -10.02 3.77
N ASP A 343 -21.63 -10.21 4.71
CA ASP A 343 -22.98 -9.64 4.66
C ASP A 343 -22.96 -8.11 4.74
N GLU A 344 -22.17 -7.55 5.68
CA GLU A 344 -21.95 -6.10 5.79
C GLU A 344 -21.42 -5.51 4.49
N MET A 345 -20.52 -6.22 3.79
CA MET A 345 -20.01 -5.75 2.50
C MET A 345 -21.03 -5.87 1.37
N ALA A 346 -21.78 -6.97 1.32
CA ALA A 346 -22.84 -7.14 0.32
C ALA A 346 -23.91 -6.06 0.45
N ALA A 347 -24.28 -5.68 1.68
CA ALA A 347 -25.26 -4.64 1.97
C ALA A 347 -24.89 -3.27 1.36
N ARG A 348 -23.59 -2.94 1.27
CA ARG A 348 -23.12 -1.66 0.67
C ARG A 348 -23.43 -1.54 -0.83
N TYR A 349 -23.78 -2.64 -1.50
CA TYR A 349 -24.01 -2.72 -2.96
C TYR A 349 -25.30 -3.46 -3.32
N GLN A 350 -26.21 -3.61 -2.37
CA GLN A 350 -27.40 -4.46 -2.50
C GLN A 350 -28.37 -4.01 -3.61
N ASP A 351 -28.43 -2.70 -3.89
CA ASP A 351 -29.35 -2.08 -4.84
C ASP A 351 -28.72 -0.86 -5.54
N ASP A 352 -29.43 -0.29 -6.52
CA ASP A 352 -28.94 0.87 -7.28
C ASP A 352 -28.72 2.12 -6.42
N ALA A 353 -29.51 2.31 -5.35
CA ALA A 353 -29.37 3.45 -4.45
C ALA A 353 -28.09 3.33 -3.61
N ALA A 354 -27.82 2.13 -3.09
CA ALA A 354 -26.59 1.81 -2.38
C ALA A 354 -25.36 1.99 -3.29
N ILE A 355 -25.42 1.49 -4.53
CA ILE A 355 -24.36 1.67 -5.53
C ILE A 355 -24.12 3.16 -5.82
N GLN A 356 -25.17 3.97 -5.95
CA GLN A 356 -25.05 5.39 -6.18
C GLN A 356 -24.41 6.12 -4.98
N GLN A 357 -24.75 5.71 -3.76
CA GLN A 357 -24.09 6.20 -2.55
C GLN A 357 -22.60 5.85 -2.53
N GLN A 358 -22.23 4.63 -2.95
CA GLN A 358 -20.82 4.25 -3.07
C GLN A 358 -20.08 5.02 -4.15
N ARG A 359 -20.74 5.35 -5.27
CA ARG A 359 -20.15 6.24 -6.29
C ARG A 359 -19.79 7.60 -5.69
N GLN A 360 -20.72 8.23 -4.96
CA GLN A 360 -20.47 9.51 -4.30
C GLN A 360 -19.31 9.42 -3.30
N ARG A 361 -19.28 8.37 -2.47
CA ARG A 361 -18.18 8.14 -1.52
C ARG A 361 -16.84 7.95 -2.20
N ALA A 362 -16.79 7.17 -3.29
CA ALA A 362 -15.58 6.94 -4.04
C ALA A 362 -15.06 8.21 -4.74
N ALA A 363 -15.96 9.01 -5.31
CA ALA A 363 -15.62 10.28 -5.93
C ALA A 363 -15.07 11.28 -4.90
N THR A 364 -15.71 11.41 -3.74
CA THR A 364 -15.21 12.23 -2.63
C THR A 364 -13.84 11.73 -2.16
N PHE A 365 -13.69 10.42 -1.97
CA PHE A 365 -12.42 9.84 -1.54
C PHE A 365 -11.28 10.06 -2.56
N ALA A 366 -11.55 9.97 -3.86
CA ALA A 366 -10.57 10.27 -4.90
C ALA A 366 -10.04 11.70 -4.79
N ILE A 367 -10.93 12.66 -4.52
CA ILE A 367 -10.59 14.07 -4.32
C ILE A 367 -9.83 14.27 -2.99
N GLU A 368 -10.30 13.70 -1.90
CA GLU A 368 -9.69 13.92 -0.58
C GLU A 368 -8.30 13.28 -0.46
N ALA A 369 -8.15 12.03 -0.92
CA ALA A 369 -6.91 11.29 -0.81
C ALA A 369 -5.88 11.73 -1.87
N PHE A 370 -6.31 11.87 -3.12
CA PHE A 370 -5.40 12.09 -4.26
C PHE A 370 -5.63 13.42 -4.99
N GLY A 371 -6.72 14.14 -4.69
CA GLY A 371 -7.16 15.32 -5.45
C GLY A 371 -7.72 14.99 -6.83
N LEU A 372 -8.10 13.74 -7.10
CA LEU A 372 -8.50 13.28 -8.43
C LEU A 372 -10.01 13.43 -8.61
N SER A 373 -10.45 14.09 -9.68
CA SER A 373 -11.87 14.14 -10.05
C SER A 373 -12.28 12.91 -10.88
N GLU A 374 -13.59 12.66 -11.01
CA GLU A 374 -14.09 11.59 -11.91
C GLU A 374 -13.62 11.82 -13.36
N ASP A 375 -13.58 13.06 -13.85
CA ASP A 375 -13.10 13.37 -15.21
C ASP A 375 -11.65 12.90 -15.42
N GLN A 376 -10.80 13.03 -14.40
CA GLN A 376 -9.42 12.56 -14.45
C GLN A 376 -9.34 11.03 -14.42
N LEU A 377 -10.18 10.39 -13.60
CA LEU A 377 -10.31 8.93 -13.61
C LEU A 377 -10.77 8.41 -14.98
N ILE A 378 -11.71 9.10 -15.62
CA ILE A 378 -12.20 8.80 -16.97
C ILE A 378 -11.10 9.04 -18.01
N CYS A 379 -10.36 10.14 -17.91
CA CYS A 379 -9.22 10.41 -18.79
C CYS A 379 -8.18 9.28 -18.74
N MET A 380 -7.86 8.75 -17.56
CA MET A 380 -6.99 7.57 -17.42
C MET A 380 -7.59 6.32 -18.10
N ILE A 381 -8.91 6.09 -18.01
CA ILE A 381 -9.57 4.95 -18.65
C ILE A 381 -9.39 4.97 -20.18
N TYR A 382 -9.50 6.15 -20.78
CA TYR A 382 -9.30 6.31 -22.22
C TYR A 382 -7.82 6.37 -22.61
N SER A 383 -6.98 6.91 -21.73
CA SER A 383 -5.56 7.18 -21.99
C SER A 383 -5.33 7.87 -23.35
N PRO A 384 -5.97 9.03 -23.57
CA PRO A 384 -6.14 9.61 -24.90
C PRO A 384 -4.84 10.02 -25.58
N PHE A 385 -3.77 10.23 -24.83
CA PHE A 385 -2.50 10.76 -25.32
C PHE A 385 -1.47 9.68 -25.66
N LEU A 386 -1.66 8.43 -25.21
CA LEU A 386 -0.75 7.34 -25.52
C LEU A 386 -0.68 7.06 -27.02
N ALA A 387 0.47 6.54 -27.47
CA ALA A 387 0.71 6.10 -28.84
C ALA A 387 0.34 7.19 -29.88
N HIS A 388 0.88 8.39 -29.68
CA HIS A 388 0.62 9.57 -30.53
C HIS A 388 -0.88 9.93 -30.61
N GLY A 389 -1.59 9.80 -29.50
CA GLY A 389 -3.00 10.18 -29.42
C GLY A 389 -3.96 9.21 -30.10
N GLN A 390 -3.69 7.90 -30.07
CA GLN A 390 -4.54 6.92 -30.76
C GLN A 390 -5.99 6.93 -30.27
N GLN A 391 -6.20 7.15 -28.96
CA GLN A 391 -7.53 7.19 -28.33
C GLN A 391 -8.12 8.60 -28.22
N LEU A 392 -7.40 9.64 -28.68
CA LEU A 392 -7.78 11.05 -28.52
C LEU A 392 -9.15 11.36 -29.13
N SER A 393 -9.37 11.00 -30.39
CA SER A 393 -10.62 11.28 -31.10
C SER A 393 -11.83 10.62 -30.43
N HIS A 394 -11.65 9.36 -29.99
CA HIS A 394 -12.68 8.59 -29.30
C HIS A 394 -13.04 9.24 -27.97
N TRP A 395 -12.04 9.64 -27.18
CA TRP A 395 -12.24 10.32 -25.92
C TRP A 395 -12.91 11.71 -26.09
N LEU A 396 -12.41 12.56 -26.98
CA LEU A 396 -12.98 13.89 -27.25
C LEU A 396 -14.46 13.78 -27.64
N THR A 397 -14.80 12.84 -28.53
CA THR A 397 -16.17 12.61 -28.98
C THR A 397 -17.06 12.09 -27.86
N ARG A 398 -16.59 11.09 -27.10
CA ARG A 398 -17.40 10.44 -26.05
C ARG A 398 -17.63 11.33 -24.85
N GLN A 399 -16.61 12.09 -24.45
CA GLN A 399 -16.70 13.03 -23.34
C GLN A 399 -17.21 14.41 -23.76
N ARG A 400 -17.50 14.60 -25.06
CA ARG A 400 -18.01 15.86 -25.65
C ARG A 400 -17.10 17.06 -25.33
N ILE A 401 -15.80 16.84 -25.41
CA ILE A 401 -14.78 17.84 -25.13
C ILE A 401 -14.52 18.63 -26.42
N ALA A 402 -14.76 19.93 -26.37
CA ALA A 402 -14.61 20.84 -27.51
C ALA A 402 -13.17 21.39 -27.60
N LEU A 403 -12.20 20.50 -27.84
CA LEU A 403 -10.81 20.85 -28.14
C LEU A 403 -10.47 20.44 -29.58
N ASP A 404 -9.57 21.20 -30.21
CA ASP A 404 -9.09 20.90 -31.56
C ASP A 404 -8.14 19.69 -31.53
N GLU A 405 -8.59 18.56 -32.08
CA GLU A 405 -7.82 17.34 -32.16
C GLU A 405 -6.51 17.54 -32.93
N ALA A 406 -6.53 18.30 -34.02
CA ALA A 406 -5.33 18.53 -34.84
C ALA A 406 -4.27 19.29 -34.06
N ALA A 407 -4.68 20.34 -33.35
CA ALA A 407 -3.78 21.13 -32.52
C ALA A 407 -3.17 20.30 -31.35
N ILE A 408 -3.94 19.39 -30.75
CA ILE A 408 -3.41 18.48 -29.72
C ILE A 408 -2.40 17.50 -30.32
N ARG A 409 -2.68 16.93 -31.50
CA ARG A 409 -1.74 16.03 -32.19
C ARG A 409 -0.45 16.74 -32.56
N ASP A 410 -0.53 17.99 -33.02
CA ASP A 410 0.65 18.79 -33.33
C ASP A 410 1.49 19.10 -32.08
N LEU A 411 0.87 19.26 -30.91
CA LEU A 411 1.59 19.35 -29.63
C LEU A 411 2.26 18.03 -29.24
N LEU A 412 1.57 16.90 -29.37
CA LEU A 412 2.13 15.57 -29.04
C LEU A 412 3.31 15.21 -29.94
N ASP A 413 3.24 15.56 -31.22
CA ASP A 413 4.30 15.34 -32.21
C ASP A 413 5.41 16.41 -32.15
N GLN A 414 5.34 17.36 -31.21
CA GLN A 414 6.28 18.48 -31.08
C GLN A 414 6.40 19.34 -32.36
N ARG A 415 5.33 19.37 -33.17
CA ARG A 415 5.23 20.21 -34.39
C ARG A 415 4.71 21.62 -34.09
N SER A 416 4.18 21.84 -32.88
CA SER A 416 3.69 23.12 -32.40
C SER A 416 4.25 23.42 -31.01
N GLU A 417 4.59 24.68 -30.78
CA GLU A 417 4.91 25.21 -29.44
C GLU A 417 3.73 26.01 -28.87
N ASP A 418 2.48 25.73 -29.28
CA ASP A 418 1.30 26.46 -28.80
C ASP A 418 1.23 26.43 -27.27
N SER A 419 1.86 27.44 -26.67
CA SER A 419 2.09 27.48 -25.24
C SER A 419 0.80 27.74 -24.51
N ALA A 420 -0.25 28.25 -25.18
CA ALA A 420 -1.56 28.51 -24.64
C ALA A 420 -2.43 27.26 -24.66
N LEU A 421 -2.47 26.49 -25.74
CA LEU A 421 -3.10 25.16 -25.74
C LEU A 421 -2.34 24.20 -24.83
N ALA A 422 -1.01 24.21 -24.89
CA ALA A 422 -0.19 23.53 -23.90
C ALA A 422 -0.50 24.04 -22.49
N ARG A 423 -0.82 25.33 -22.28
CA ARG A 423 -1.29 25.89 -20.99
C ARG A 423 -2.67 25.40 -20.60
N VAL A 424 -3.62 25.30 -21.53
CA VAL A 424 -4.97 24.78 -21.28
C VAL A 424 -4.87 23.30 -20.89
N LEU A 425 -4.00 22.55 -21.55
CA LEU A 425 -3.64 21.20 -21.14
C LEU A 425 -2.81 21.21 -19.83
N ARG A 426 -1.94 22.22 -19.57
CA ARG A 426 -0.97 22.36 -18.43
C ARG A 426 -1.50 22.96 -17.12
N PHE A 427 -2.51 23.80 -17.14
CA PHE A 427 -3.05 24.52 -15.97
C PHE A 427 -4.41 23.98 -15.53
N ASP A 428 -4.66 22.70 -15.77
CA ASP A 428 -5.47 21.95 -14.82
C ASP A 428 -4.69 21.92 -13.48
N PRO A 429 -5.21 22.42 -12.34
CA PRO A 429 -4.52 22.53 -11.04
C PRO A 429 -4.12 21.19 -10.39
N HIS A 430 -3.98 20.15 -11.21
CA HIS A 430 -4.18 18.75 -10.87
C HIS A 430 -3.31 17.81 -11.74
N LYS A 431 -2.18 18.29 -12.26
CA LYS A 431 -1.44 17.68 -13.38
C LYS A 431 -0.17 16.89 -13.01
N ALA A 432 0.18 15.88 -13.82
CA ALA A 432 1.49 15.22 -13.90
C ALA A 432 2.10 15.33 -15.34
N VAL A 433 3.43 15.41 -15.46
CA VAL A 433 4.18 15.44 -16.74
C VAL A 433 4.93 14.11 -16.88
N ILE A 434 4.94 13.53 -18.08
CA ILE A 434 5.48 12.20 -18.31
C ILE A 434 6.51 12.26 -19.42
N GLN A 435 7.51 11.41 -19.34
CA GLN A 435 8.32 11.09 -20.49
C GLN A 435 8.21 9.58 -20.72
N VAL A 436 7.64 9.20 -21.85
CA VAL A 436 7.52 7.80 -22.27
C VAL A 436 8.69 7.47 -23.16
N ASN A 437 9.44 6.43 -22.81
CA ASN A 437 10.41 5.84 -23.73
C ASN A 437 9.69 4.88 -24.66
N ASN A 438 9.71 5.14 -25.97
CA ASN A 438 9.24 4.20 -26.96
C ASN A 438 10.32 3.13 -27.17
N GLY A 439 10.26 2.03 -26.41
CA GLY A 439 11.25 0.94 -26.44
C GLY A 439 11.43 0.25 -27.80
N VAL A 440 10.62 0.59 -28.82
CA VAL A 440 10.81 0.13 -30.21
C VAL A 440 11.67 1.11 -31.02
N LEU A 441 11.65 2.40 -30.68
CA LEU A 441 12.33 3.48 -31.42
C LEU A 441 13.49 4.12 -30.66
N ASN A 442 13.68 3.83 -29.36
CA ASN A 442 14.65 4.50 -28.48
C ASN A 442 14.46 6.03 -28.39
N ASP A 443 13.25 6.52 -28.67
CA ASP A 443 12.91 7.93 -28.56
C ASP A 443 12.22 8.21 -27.22
N THR A 444 12.62 9.30 -26.55
CA THR A 444 11.96 9.81 -25.34
C THR A 444 10.91 10.84 -25.74
N VAL A 445 9.63 10.52 -25.55
CA VAL A 445 8.50 11.40 -25.84
C VAL A 445 8.04 12.03 -24.54
N THR A 446 8.08 13.36 -24.43
CA THR A 446 7.43 14.07 -23.31
C THR A 446 5.93 14.10 -23.55
N GLU A 447 5.16 13.26 -22.88
CA GLU A 447 3.70 13.34 -22.93
C GLU A 447 3.14 14.12 -21.73
N VAL A 448 1.98 14.71 -21.97
CA VAL A 448 1.44 15.77 -21.15
C VAL A 448 0.06 15.30 -20.69
N ILE A 449 -0.03 14.67 -19.52
CA ILE A 449 -1.30 14.18 -18.96
C ILE A 449 -2.12 15.37 -18.47
N SER A 450 -3.16 15.75 -19.23
CA SER A 450 -4.18 16.73 -18.82
C SER A 450 -5.39 16.00 -18.23
N GLY A 451 -5.90 16.49 -17.10
CA GLY A 451 -7.18 16.05 -16.52
C GLY A 451 -8.41 16.72 -17.11
N ARG A 452 -8.27 17.31 -18.30
CA ARG A 452 -9.34 17.76 -19.17
C ARG A 452 -9.14 17.31 -20.57
#